data_AF-A0A242K3D6-F1
#
_entry.id   AF-A0A242K3D6-F1
#
_cell.length_a   1.000
_cell.length_b   1.000
_cell.length_c   1.000
_cell.angle_alpha   90.00
_cell.angle_beta   90.00
_cell.angle_gamma   90.00
#
_symmetry.space_group_name_H-M   'P 1'
#
loop_
_entity.id
_entity.type
_entity.pdbx_description
1 polymer ?
#
loop_
_entity_poly.entity_id
_entity_poly.type
_entity_poly.pdbx_seq_one_letter_code
_entity_poly.pdbx_strand_id
1 'polypeptide(L)'
;MPEQFYKSDTPGERHEKRVFQLKKEIARETNPEKRGALQALLDEIEKKFYLEQQEKRIKAAKLYRSKRNKKIASIFLSGLLIIAAAATGLYFMGKPMNEGSSTSNAEDSMDRSNVLESDAATVAEPIVHDRVTPLSKGQVRAYRYHV
;
A
#
# COMPACT_ATOMS: atom_id res chain seq x y z
N MET A 1 51.89 -15.41 -3.04
CA MET A 1 51.56 -14.04 -3.49
C MET A 1 50.04 -13.94 -3.53
N PRO A 2 49.37 -13.00 -2.84
CA PRO A 2 47.91 -12.90 -2.92
C PRO A 2 47.55 -12.22 -4.24
N GLU A 3 46.75 -12.91 -5.06
CA GLU A 3 46.14 -12.35 -6.26
C GLU A 3 45.36 -11.10 -5.86
N GLN A 4 45.78 -9.96 -6.43
CA GLN A 4 45.05 -8.72 -6.33
C GLN A 4 43.67 -8.95 -6.93
N PHE A 5 42.66 -9.09 -6.08
CA PHE A 5 41.26 -8.93 -6.46
C PHE A 5 41.13 -7.54 -7.09
N TYR A 6 41.20 -7.47 -8.41
CA TYR A 6 40.85 -6.25 -9.14
C TYR A 6 39.40 -5.93 -8.77
N LYS A 7 39.21 -4.91 -7.92
CA LYS A 7 37.91 -4.27 -7.72
C LYS A 7 37.42 -3.88 -9.11
N SER A 8 36.45 -4.61 -9.62
CA SER A 8 35.79 -4.24 -10.86
C SER A 8 35.04 -2.94 -10.57
N ASP A 9 35.48 -1.84 -11.20
CA ASP A 9 34.84 -0.53 -11.04
C ASP A 9 33.34 -0.70 -11.31
N THR A 10 32.51 -0.38 -10.31
CA THR A 10 31.07 -0.41 -10.48
C THR A 10 30.65 0.59 -11.56
N PRO A 11 29.51 0.38 -12.25
CA PRO A 11 29.03 1.33 -13.25
C PRO A 11 28.89 2.77 -12.72
N GLY A 12 28.63 2.93 -11.42
CA GLY A 12 28.60 4.23 -10.75
C GLY A 12 29.98 4.86 -10.62
N GLU A 13 30.97 4.11 -10.10
CA GLU A 13 32.35 4.60 -9.97
C GLU A 13 32.97 4.98 -11.33
N ARG A 14 32.67 4.22 -12.40
CA ARG A 14 33.10 4.57 -13.77
C ARG A 14 32.48 5.87 -14.27
N HIS A 15 31.21 6.11 -13.95
CA HIS A 15 30.53 7.35 -14.32
C HIS A 15 31.12 8.54 -13.56
N GLU A 16 31.30 8.42 -12.24
CA GLU A 16 31.90 9.46 -11.41
C GLU A 16 33.33 9.82 -11.86
N LYS A 17 34.15 8.81 -12.18
CA LYS A 17 35.51 9.01 -12.70
C LYS A 17 35.51 9.76 -14.04
N ARG A 18 34.60 9.41 -14.95
CA ARG A 18 34.44 10.11 -16.25
C ARG A 18 33.98 11.55 -16.08
N VAL A 19 32.96 11.79 -15.26
CA VAL A 19 32.46 13.14 -14.95
C VAL A 19 33.57 13.99 -14.32
N PHE A 20 34.34 13.42 -13.40
CA PHE A 20 35.45 14.10 -12.75
C PHE A 20 36.57 14.48 -13.74
N GLN A 21 36.96 13.56 -14.63
CA GLN A 21 37.95 13.83 -15.68
C GLN A 21 37.48 14.95 -16.61
N LEU A 22 36.22 14.89 -17.06
CA LEU A 22 35.66 15.87 -17.97
C LEU A 22 35.52 17.26 -17.33
N LYS A 23 35.10 17.35 -16.06
CA LYS A 23 35.08 18.60 -15.30
C LYS A 23 36.47 19.22 -15.18
N LYS A 24 37.50 18.39 -15.01
CA LYS A 24 38.90 18.82 -14.96
C LYS A 24 39.39 19.34 -16.31
N GLU A 25 38.97 18.72 -17.41
CA GLU A 25 39.25 19.19 -18.78
C GLU A 25 38.57 20.53 -19.06
N ILE A 26 37.28 20.67 -18.72
CA ILE A 26 36.52 21.93 -18.84
C ILE A 26 37.21 23.07 -18.08
N ALA A 27 37.70 22.79 -16.86
CA ALA A 27 38.38 23.78 -16.03
C ALA A 27 39.75 24.22 -16.60
N ARG A 28 40.38 23.38 -17.43
CA ARG A 28 41.67 23.67 -18.08
C ARG A 28 41.51 24.30 -19.46
N GLU A 29 40.34 24.16 -20.07
CA GLU A 29 40.05 24.66 -21.42
C GLU A 29 39.83 26.18 -21.40
N THR A 30 40.66 26.88 -22.16
CA THR A 30 40.64 28.35 -22.28
C THR A 30 39.83 28.82 -23.47
N ASN A 31 39.62 27.96 -24.48
CA ASN A 31 38.78 28.29 -25.63
C ASN A 31 37.29 28.16 -25.26
N PRO A 32 36.49 29.24 -25.38
CA PRO A 32 35.09 29.24 -24.96
C PRO A 32 34.21 28.28 -25.77
N GLU A 33 34.48 28.08 -27.07
CA GLU A 33 33.71 27.15 -27.92
C GLU A 33 33.97 25.70 -27.52
N LYS A 34 35.24 25.35 -27.30
CA LYS A 34 35.62 24.00 -26.83
C LYS A 34 35.10 23.74 -25.43
N ARG A 35 35.18 24.74 -24.55
CA ARG A 35 34.62 24.66 -23.19
C ARG A 35 33.11 24.45 -23.23
N GLY A 36 32.39 25.15 -24.11
CA GLY A 36 30.96 24.98 -24.33
C GLY A 36 30.62 23.57 -24.83
N ALA A 37 31.38 23.05 -25.80
CA ALA A 37 31.20 21.68 -26.31
C ALA A 37 31.45 20.62 -25.23
N LEU A 38 32.50 20.77 -24.42
CA LEU A 38 32.80 19.88 -23.30
C LEU A 38 31.72 19.94 -22.21
N GLN A 39 31.18 21.13 -21.93
CA GLN A 39 30.07 21.30 -20.99
C GLN A 39 28.80 20.63 -21.51
N ALA A 40 28.46 20.78 -22.80
CA ALA A 40 27.32 20.10 -23.39
C ALA A 40 27.46 18.57 -23.33
N LEU A 41 28.69 18.06 -23.54
CA LEU A 41 29.01 16.64 -23.44
C LEU A 41 28.87 16.13 -21.99
N LEU A 42 29.29 16.94 -21.01
CA LEU A 42 29.09 16.64 -19.59
C LEU A 42 27.60 16.50 -19.25
N ASP A 43 26.80 17.47 -19.66
CA ASP A 43 25.36 17.49 -19.40
C ASP A 43 24.66 16.29 -20.05
N GLU A 44 25.08 15.90 -21.26
CA GLU A 44 24.56 14.70 -21.94
C GLU A 44 24.88 13.41 -21.18
N ILE A 45 26.12 13.28 -20.67
CA ILE A 45 26.55 12.13 -19.88
C ILE A 45 25.77 12.04 -18.56
N GLU A 46 25.61 13.15 -17.84
CA GLU A 46 24.85 13.21 -16.59
C GLU A 46 23.37 12.87 -16.82
N LYS A 47 22.76 13.40 -17.90
CA LYS A 47 21.38 13.10 -18.27
C LYS A 47 21.15 11.62 -18.59
N LYS A 48 22.03 11.00 -19.38
CA LYS A 48 21.94 9.56 -19.72
C LYS A 48 22.03 8.67 -18.48
N PHE A 49 22.97 8.97 -17.59
CA PHE A 49 23.12 8.20 -16.35
C PHE A 49 21.90 8.32 -15.44
N TYR A 50 21.33 9.52 -15.32
CA TYR A 50 20.12 9.73 -14.53
C TYR A 50 18.91 8.95 -15.08
N LEU A 51 18.71 8.96 -16.40
CA LEU A 51 17.65 8.18 -17.04
C LEU A 51 17.85 6.67 -16.82
N GLU A 52 19.07 6.17 -16.95
CA GLU A 52 19.39 4.76 -16.72
C GLU A 52 19.12 4.35 -15.25
N GLN A 53 19.45 5.22 -14.30
CA GLN A 53 19.15 5.00 -12.88
C GLN A 53 17.64 5.01 -12.61
N GLN A 54 16.88 5.91 -13.23
CA GLN A 54 15.43 5.92 -13.12
C GLN A 54 14.81 4.65 -13.68
N GLU A 55 15.24 4.17 -14.84
CA GLU A 55 14.74 2.92 -15.41
C GLU A 55 15.00 1.72 -14.49
N LYS A 56 16.19 1.66 -13.88
CA LYS A 56 16.52 0.61 -12.89
C LYS A 56 15.58 0.68 -11.69
N ARG A 57 15.32 1.88 -11.15
CA ARG A 57 14.36 2.10 -10.05
C ARG A 57 12.94 1.70 -10.45
N ILE A 58 12.47 2.07 -11.64
CA ILE A 58 11.14 1.72 -12.15
C ILE A 58 11.01 0.21 -12.36
N LYS A 59 12.03 -0.46 -12.92
CA LYS A 59 12.04 -1.93 -13.11
C LYS A 59 12.00 -2.65 -11.77
N ALA A 60 12.79 -2.21 -10.79
CA ALA A 60 12.76 -2.76 -9.43
C ALA A 60 11.40 -2.52 -8.74
N ALA A 61 10.83 -1.33 -8.89
CA ALA A 61 9.51 -1.01 -8.35
C ALA A 61 8.38 -1.85 -8.98
N LYS A 62 8.43 -2.09 -10.30
CA LYS A 62 7.50 -3.00 -10.99
C LYS A 62 7.61 -4.43 -10.45
N LEU A 63 8.84 -4.92 -10.23
CA LEU A 63 9.08 -6.25 -9.64
C LEU A 63 8.51 -6.34 -8.21
N TYR A 64 8.67 -5.29 -7.41
CA TYR A 64 8.14 -5.22 -6.05
C TYR A 64 6.60 -5.10 -6.01
N ARG A 65 5.99 -4.37 -6.96
CA ARG A 65 4.53 -4.29 -7.12
C ARG A 65 3.93 -5.65 -7.45
N SER A 66 4.54 -6.40 -8.37
CA SER A 66 4.09 -7.76 -8.72
C SER A 66 4.14 -8.73 -7.52
N LYS A 67 5.22 -8.69 -6.73
CA LYS A 67 5.35 -9.53 -5.52
C LYS A 67 4.34 -9.16 -4.43
N ARG A 68 4.09 -7.87 -4.20
CA ARG A 68 3.10 -7.41 -3.21
C ARG A 68 1.67 -7.74 -3.62
N ASN A 69 1.31 -7.55 -4.89
CA ASN A 69 -0.02 -7.88 -5.40
C ASN A 69 -0.34 -9.38 -5.22
N LYS A 70 0.63 -10.28 -5.41
CA LYS A 70 0.44 -11.72 -5.15
C LYS A 70 0.16 -12.04 -3.68
N LYS A 71 0.88 -11.40 -2.74
CA LYS A 71 0.65 -11.56 -1.29
C LYS A 71 -0.71 -11.00 -0.86
N ILE A 72 -1.07 -9.83 -1.38
CA ILE A 72 -2.36 -9.20 -1.07
C ILE A 72 -3.50 -10.07 -1.62
N ALA A 73 -3.40 -10.53 -2.88
CA ALA A 73 -4.39 -11.42 -3.47
C ALA A 73 -4.56 -12.73 -2.68
N SER A 74 -3.47 -13.33 -2.18
CA SER A 74 -3.58 -14.55 -1.37
C SER A 74 -4.28 -14.30 -0.02
N ILE A 75 -4.03 -13.15 0.61
CA ILE A 75 -4.69 -12.78 1.88
C ILE A 75 -6.19 -12.55 1.67
N PHE A 76 -6.56 -11.80 0.61
CA PHE A 76 -7.96 -11.59 0.26
C PHE A 76 -8.68 -12.92 -0.07
N LEU A 77 -8.03 -13.78 -0.86
CA LEU A 77 -8.60 -15.09 -1.21
C LEU A 77 -8.82 -15.97 0.03
N SER A 78 -7.84 -16.03 0.95
CA SER A 78 -8.01 -16.77 2.21
C SER A 78 -9.13 -16.20 3.08
N GLY A 79 -9.25 -14.87 3.16
CA GLY A 79 -10.34 -14.23 3.90
C GLY A 79 -11.71 -14.56 3.33
N LEU A 80 -11.83 -14.56 1.99
CA LEU A 80 -13.08 -14.89 1.30
C LEU A 80 -13.52 -16.34 1.56
N LEU A 81 -12.57 -17.28 1.58
CA LEU A 81 -12.83 -18.69 1.87
C LEU A 81 -13.31 -18.90 3.31
N ILE A 82 -12.75 -18.18 4.29
CA ILE A 82 -13.18 -18.26 5.69
C ILE A 82 -14.62 -17.76 5.83
N ILE A 83 -14.96 -16.64 5.20
CA ILE A 83 -16.32 -16.09 5.22
C ILE A 83 -17.30 -17.07 4.58
N ALA A 84 -16.95 -17.66 3.43
CA ALA A 84 -17.77 -18.66 2.77
C ALA A 84 -18.00 -19.91 3.65
N ALA A 85 -16.96 -20.40 4.32
CA ALA A 85 -17.05 -21.53 5.24
C ALA A 85 -17.89 -21.21 6.50
N ALA A 86 -17.77 -20.00 7.03
CA ALA A 86 -18.60 -19.54 8.15
C ALA A 86 -20.07 -19.44 7.74
N ALA A 87 -20.34 -18.91 6.53
CA ALA A 87 -21.69 -18.81 5.99
C ALA A 87 -22.34 -20.18 5.76
N THR A 88 -21.58 -21.15 5.20
CA THR A 88 -22.10 -22.52 5.05
C THR A 88 -22.29 -23.19 6.41
N GLY A 89 -21.37 -23.04 7.35
CA GLY A 89 -21.51 -23.56 8.72
C GLY A 89 -22.77 -23.05 9.42
N LEU A 90 -23.03 -21.74 9.35
CA LEU A 90 -24.26 -21.12 9.86
C LEU A 90 -25.51 -21.62 9.15
N TYR A 91 -25.45 -21.82 7.83
CA TYR A 91 -26.57 -22.39 7.06
C TYR A 91 -26.90 -23.83 7.46
N PHE A 92 -25.89 -24.67 7.73
CA PHE A 92 -26.11 -26.05 8.18
C PHE A 92 -26.55 -26.14 9.65
N MET A 93 -26.05 -25.26 10.54
CA MET A 93 -26.52 -25.17 11.92
C MET A 93 -27.93 -24.60 12.05
N GLY A 94 -28.34 -23.74 11.12
CA GLY A 94 -29.69 -23.15 11.08
C GLY A 94 -30.77 -24.06 10.51
N LYS A 95 -30.44 -25.25 9.99
CA LYS A 95 -31.44 -26.22 9.56
C LYS A 95 -31.91 -27.04 10.76
N PRO A 96 -33.19 -26.97 11.17
CA PRO A 96 -33.70 -27.83 12.22
C PRO A 96 -33.55 -29.29 11.77
N MET A 97 -32.82 -30.09 12.57
CA MET A 97 -32.80 -31.55 12.44
C MET A 97 -34.19 -32.05 12.87
N ASN A 98 -35.16 -32.00 11.96
CA ASN A 98 -36.45 -32.63 12.14
C ASN A 98 -36.37 -34.06 11.60
N GLU A 99 -35.92 -34.98 12.45
CA GLU A 99 -36.23 -36.40 12.31
C GLU A 99 -36.88 -36.88 13.61
N GLY A 100 -38.10 -37.41 13.49
CA GLY A 100 -38.70 -38.28 14.50
C GLY A 100 -39.83 -37.65 15.33
N SER A 101 -41.05 -37.78 14.82
CA SER A 101 -42.33 -37.46 15.47
C SER A 101 -42.57 -38.21 16.80
N SER A 102 -43.32 -37.61 17.73
CA SER A 102 -44.63 -38.15 18.18
C SER A 102 -45.37 -37.15 19.10
N THR A 103 -46.59 -36.83 18.68
CA THR A 103 -47.81 -36.39 19.39
C THR A 103 -47.75 -36.09 20.91
N SER A 104 -48.22 -34.92 21.33
CA SER A 104 -49.54 -34.80 22.00
C SER A 104 -49.86 -33.37 22.47
N ASN A 105 -51.16 -33.05 22.32
CA ASN A 105 -51.95 -32.01 22.99
C ASN A 105 -51.75 -30.55 22.59
N ALA A 106 -52.56 -30.16 21.63
CA ALA A 106 -53.18 -28.84 21.60
C ALA A 106 -54.23 -28.75 22.72
N GLU A 107 -53.92 -27.98 23.76
CA GLU A 107 -54.88 -27.28 24.61
C GLU A 107 -54.39 -25.83 24.60
N ASP A 108 -54.98 -24.96 23.78
CA ASP A 108 -56.16 -24.17 24.11
C ASP A 108 -56.10 -23.58 25.52
N SER A 109 -55.59 -22.35 25.64
CA SER A 109 -56.13 -21.42 26.63
C SER A 109 -55.72 -19.97 26.36
N MET A 110 -56.74 -19.25 25.90
CA MET A 110 -57.15 -17.93 26.37
C MET A 110 -56.33 -16.70 26.00
N ASP A 111 -57.01 -15.89 25.19
CA ASP A 111 -57.00 -14.44 25.20
C ASP A 111 -56.67 -13.84 26.58
N ARG A 112 -55.59 -13.07 26.61
CA ARG A 112 -55.49 -11.91 27.50
C ARG A 112 -55.08 -10.70 26.70
N SER A 113 -56.09 -9.92 26.37
CA SER A 113 -56.00 -8.48 26.18
C SER A 113 -55.37 -7.82 27.42
N ASN A 114 -54.31 -7.05 27.20
CA ASN A 114 -53.90 -5.87 27.97
C ASN A 114 -52.77 -5.21 27.15
N VAL A 115 -53.02 -4.14 26.38
CA VAL A 115 -53.24 -2.74 26.83
C VAL A 115 -52.10 -2.28 27.74
N LEU A 116 -51.16 -1.52 27.16
CA LEU A 116 -50.79 -0.15 27.54
C LEU A 116 -49.57 0.34 26.73
N GLU A 117 -49.75 1.50 26.07
CA GLU A 117 -48.79 2.60 25.85
C GLU A 117 -47.54 2.29 24.99
N SER A 118 -47.39 2.76 23.73
CA SER A 118 -47.47 4.14 23.21
C SER A 118 -47.10 5.21 24.23
N ASP A 119 -45.81 5.53 24.30
CA ASP A 119 -45.28 6.90 24.20
C ASP A 119 -43.87 6.97 24.80
N ALA A 120 -42.87 7.03 23.92
CA ALA A 120 -41.63 7.78 24.14
C ALA A 120 -40.77 7.69 22.89
N ALA A 121 -41.18 8.43 21.87
CA ALA A 121 -40.25 8.93 20.87
C ALA A 121 -39.27 9.89 21.55
N THR A 122 -38.22 9.35 22.19
CA THR A 122 -37.11 10.18 22.65
C THR A 122 -36.08 10.23 21.54
N VAL A 123 -36.28 11.24 20.71
CA VAL A 123 -35.29 11.85 19.82
C VAL A 123 -33.97 12.03 20.58
N ALA A 124 -33.02 11.13 20.38
CA ALA A 124 -31.63 11.40 20.70
C ALA A 124 -31.06 12.17 19.51
N GLU A 125 -31.06 13.50 19.63
CA GLU A 125 -30.31 14.39 18.75
C GLU A 125 -28.87 13.86 18.60
N PRO A 126 -28.31 13.76 17.39
CA PRO A 126 -26.87 13.52 17.28
C PRO A 126 -26.17 14.78 17.79
N ILE A 127 -25.59 14.70 18.99
CA ILE A 127 -24.71 15.72 19.53
C ILE A 127 -23.50 15.81 18.61
N VAL A 128 -23.53 16.76 17.67
CA VAL A 128 -22.41 17.10 16.81
C VAL A 128 -21.38 17.82 17.68
N HIS A 129 -20.43 17.06 18.21
CA HIS A 129 -19.19 17.64 18.69
C HIS A 129 -18.29 17.93 17.49
N ASP A 130 -18.45 19.11 16.88
CA ASP A 130 -17.43 19.73 16.03
C ASP A 130 -16.23 20.12 16.91
N ARG A 131 -15.50 19.12 17.40
CA ARG A 131 -14.16 19.30 17.93
C ARG A 131 -13.19 18.96 16.82
N VAL A 132 -12.80 19.99 16.07
CA VAL A 132 -11.57 19.97 15.26
C VAL A 132 -10.44 19.69 16.24
N THR A 133 -10.10 18.41 16.37
CA THR A 133 -9.02 17.98 17.24
C THR A 133 -7.74 18.30 16.47
N PRO A 134 -6.89 19.23 16.92
CA PRO A 134 -5.69 19.56 16.19
C PRO A 134 -4.83 18.31 16.08
N LEU A 135 -4.56 17.87 14.85
CA LEU A 135 -3.71 16.71 14.59
C LEU A 135 -2.35 16.95 15.23
N SER A 136 -1.85 15.96 15.97
CA SER A 136 -0.51 16.05 16.54
C SER A 136 0.52 16.18 15.42
N LYS A 137 1.68 16.79 15.70
CA LYS A 137 2.77 16.95 14.72
C LYS A 137 3.19 15.61 14.07
N GLY A 138 3.01 14.49 14.77
CA GLY A 138 3.23 13.14 14.25
C GLY A 138 2.20 12.72 13.19
N GLN A 139 0.92 13.03 13.40
CA GLN A 139 -0.17 12.71 12.48
C GLN A 139 -0.11 13.55 11.19
N VAL A 140 0.27 14.83 11.30
CA VAL A 140 0.47 15.70 10.12
C VAL A 140 1.62 15.19 9.24
N ARG A 141 2.72 14.70 9.86
CA ARG A 141 3.83 14.11 9.11
C ARG A 141 3.40 12.83 8.40
N ALA A 142 2.63 11.96 9.05
CA ALA A 142 2.14 10.73 8.44
C ALA A 142 1.25 10.99 7.21
N TYR A 143 0.35 11.97 7.27
CA TYR A 143 -0.50 12.34 6.13
C TYR A 143 0.30 12.89 4.94
N ARG A 144 1.37 13.65 5.19
CA ARG A 144 2.25 14.19 4.13
C ARG A 144 2.99 13.14 3.31
N TYR A 145 3.18 11.93 3.85
CA TYR A 145 3.87 10.84 3.13
C TYR A 145 2.91 9.94 2.34
N HIS A 146 1.60 10.11 2.50
CA HIS A 146 0.58 9.27 1.86
C HIS A 146 -0.10 9.92 0.65
N VAL A 147 0.04 11.24 0.47
CA VAL A 147 -0.31 11.99 -0.75
C VAL A 147 0.93 12.10 -1.63
#